data_AF-B5YLA2-F1
#
_entry.id   AF-B5YLA2-F1
#
_cell.length_a   1.000
_cell.length_b   1.000
_cell.length_c   1.000
_cell.angle_alpha   90.00
_cell.angle_beta   90.00
_cell.angle_gamma   90.00
#
_symmetry.space_group_name_H-M   'P 1'
#
loop_
_entity.id
_entity.type
_entity.pdbx_description
1 polymer ?
#
loop_
_entity_poly.entity_id
_entity_poly.type
_entity_poly.pdbx_seq_one_letter_code
_entity_poly.pdbx_strand_id
1 'polypeptide(L)'
;MTESILGINGLGRIGKLTLWHHIGRKHFSQIVVNLGRKVGKSLQDVAFYIEHDSTYGRLHNYLYGYHSKSVIEKVDEANSIIVIDGVPVKILTENRNPKDIGWGKYGVRLVVDTTGKFLDPTLPSDLKEGSVRGHLESGAYKVLVSAPFKIKDKAKEIPDDAVTVIMGINEEMYESKKHLIISGASCTTTCLAHMMKPLLDYFGAERILSVSMATVHAVTASQQVLDRVPKTDAKDLRKIRSAMNNIILTSTGAAKTLALVLPEMKNIGFIAQSVRVPVVTGSLIILVVAFRDEESNIIDGDLINKIYQEAAEREKRGYLLFTDDQKVSTDIIGFFGPAAIIEGSETHTRTAMITLDISKMCNIGSPVTDKLQIPVTQAVIYGWYDNELGSYTNMLGDLTVKVSGDVY
;
A
#
# COMPACT_ATOMS: atom_id res chain seq x y z
N MET A 1 -21.86 19.78 15.60
CA MET A 1 -20.79 18.87 15.17
C MET A 1 -19.95 19.62 14.16
N THR A 2 -18.63 19.66 14.34
CA THR A 2 -17.71 20.23 13.36
C THR A 2 -17.85 19.48 12.03
N GLU A 3 -17.98 20.20 10.91
CA GLU A 3 -18.02 19.58 9.59
C GLU A 3 -16.74 18.77 9.33
N SER A 4 -16.91 17.55 8.83
CA SER A 4 -15.79 16.66 8.52
C SER A 4 -15.31 16.92 7.10
N ILE A 5 -14.21 17.68 6.96
CA ILE A 5 -13.69 18.12 5.65
C ILE A 5 -12.36 17.40 5.35
N LEU A 6 -12.27 16.64 4.26
CA LEU A 6 -11.03 15.95 3.90
C LEU A 6 -10.15 16.82 3.00
N GLY A 7 -8.86 16.92 3.32
CA GLY A 7 -7.85 17.44 2.40
C GLY A 7 -7.20 16.32 1.58
N ILE A 8 -7.03 16.50 0.29
CA ILE A 8 -6.22 15.61 -0.57
C ILE A 8 -5.14 16.46 -1.24
N ASN A 9 -3.86 16.14 -0.98
CA ASN A 9 -2.74 16.80 -1.65
C ASN A 9 -2.24 15.95 -2.81
N GLY A 10 -2.27 16.52 -4.01
CA GLY A 10 -2.00 15.82 -5.26
C GLY A 10 -3.24 15.12 -5.81
N LEU A 11 -3.56 15.40 -7.07
CA LEU A 11 -4.61 14.72 -7.82
C LEU A 11 -3.97 13.89 -8.95
N GLY A 12 -2.97 13.09 -8.58
CA GLY A 12 -2.35 12.10 -9.46
C GLY A 12 -3.16 10.82 -9.50
N ARG A 13 -2.52 9.69 -9.83
CA ARG A 13 -3.19 8.39 -9.92
C ARG A 13 -3.88 7.98 -8.61
N ILE A 14 -3.13 7.91 -7.50
CA ILE A 14 -3.69 7.55 -6.20
C ILE A 14 -4.63 8.64 -5.67
N GLY A 15 -4.29 9.92 -5.82
CA GLY A 15 -5.16 11.03 -5.39
C GLY A 15 -6.53 11.04 -6.04
N LYS A 16 -6.60 10.77 -7.35
CA LYS A 16 -7.87 10.62 -8.08
C LYS A 16 -8.69 9.46 -7.52
N LEU A 17 -8.07 8.30 -7.30
CA LEU A 17 -8.76 7.11 -6.79
C LEU A 17 -9.18 7.30 -5.32
N THR A 18 -8.38 7.98 -4.50
CA THR A 18 -8.74 8.37 -3.13
C THR A 18 -9.94 9.31 -3.13
N LEU A 19 -9.99 10.28 -4.06
CA LEU A 19 -11.17 11.11 -4.26
C LEU A 19 -12.38 10.23 -4.61
N TRP A 20 -12.27 9.34 -5.60
CA TRP A 20 -13.35 8.43 -6.00
C TRP A 20 -13.89 7.61 -4.82
N HIS A 21 -12.99 7.02 -4.03
CA HIS A 21 -13.34 6.26 -2.84
C HIS A 21 -14.18 7.10 -1.87
N HIS A 22 -13.73 8.31 -1.53
CA HIS A 22 -14.45 9.14 -0.57
C HIS A 22 -15.73 9.78 -1.12
N ILE A 23 -15.83 10.01 -2.44
CA ILE A 23 -17.09 10.37 -3.09
C ILE A 23 -18.11 9.24 -2.94
N GLY A 24 -17.74 7.99 -3.26
CA GLY A 24 -18.65 6.85 -3.13
C GLY A 24 -19.07 6.59 -1.68
N ARG A 25 -18.17 6.83 -0.72
CA ARG A 25 -18.43 6.58 0.70
C ARG A 25 -19.27 7.65 1.39
N LYS A 26 -19.24 8.89 0.88
CA LYS A 26 -19.97 10.06 1.43
C LYS A 26 -19.77 10.28 2.94
N HIS A 27 -18.59 9.91 3.47
CA HIS A 27 -18.25 10.06 4.89
C HIS A 27 -17.91 11.52 5.26
N PHE A 28 -17.27 12.24 4.34
CA PHE A 28 -16.89 13.64 4.52
C PHE A 28 -17.93 14.56 3.89
N SER A 29 -18.28 15.65 4.58
CA SER A 29 -19.26 16.62 4.08
C SER A 29 -18.72 17.47 2.92
N GLN A 30 -17.39 17.60 2.83
CA GLN A 30 -16.69 18.30 1.77
C GLN A 30 -15.28 17.74 1.59
N ILE A 31 -14.73 17.85 0.38
CA ILE A 31 -13.34 17.50 0.07
C ILE A 31 -12.63 18.72 -0.52
N VAL A 32 -11.38 18.96 -0.13
CA VAL A 32 -10.52 20.02 -0.66
C VAL A 32 -9.29 19.36 -1.29
N VAL A 33 -9.13 19.53 -2.60
CA VAL A 33 -8.04 18.93 -3.38
C VAL A 33 -7.04 20.01 -3.77
N ASN A 34 -5.75 19.82 -3.45
CA ASN A 34 -4.67 20.66 -3.94
C ASN A 34 -3.92 20.03 -5.12
N LEU A 35 -3.83 20.76 -6.24
CA LEU A 35 -2.97 20.42 -7.39
C LEU A 35 -1.63 21.17 -7.39
N GLY A 36 -1.53 22.24 -6.58
CA GLY A 36 -0.33 23.06 -6.41
C GLY A 36 0.14 23.82 -7.65
N ARG A 37 -0.63 23.81 -8.74
CA ARG A 37 -0.36 24.59 -9.95
C ARG A 37 -1.63 24.77 -10.75
N LYS A 38 -1.66 25.79 -11.61
CA LYS A 38 -2.67 25.89 -12.66
C LYS A 38 -2.61 24.65 -13.57
N VAL A 39 -3.77 24.07 -13.83
CA VAL A 39 -3.97 22.86 -14.63
C VAL A 39 -5.15 23.05 -15.56
N GLY A 40 -5.10 22.42 -16.74
CA GLY A 40 -6.15 22.56 -17.74
C GLY A 40 -6.31 24.01 -18.24
N LYS A 41 -7.36 24.21 -19.05
CA LYS A 41 -7.88 25.50 -19.48
C LYS A 41 -8.93 26.04 -18.52
N SER A 42 -9.67 25.14 -17.85
CA SER A 42 -10.75 25.48 -16.91
C SER A 42 -10.99 24.33 -15.91
N LEU A 43 -11.90 24.53 -14.94
CA LEU A 43 -12.31 23.51 -14.00
C LEU A 43 -13.03 22.34 -14.68
N GLN A 44 -13.62 22.54 -15.87
CA GLN A 44 -14.18 21.43 -16.65
C GLN A 44 -13.12 20.39 -17.06
N ASP A 45 -11.88 20.79 -17.35
CA ASP A 45 -10.81 19.84 -17.69
C ASP A 45 -10.44 18.97 -16.47
N VAL A 46 -10.49 19.56 -15.27
CA VAL A 46 -10.26 18.83 -14.02
C VAL A 46 -11.42 17.86 -13.76
N ALA A 47 -12.65 18.32 -13.95
CA ALA A 47 -13.85 17.48 -13.83
C ALA A 47 -13.80 16.30 -14.82
N PHE A 48 -13.40 16.55 -16.07
CA PHE A 48 -13.20 15.52 -17.08
C PHE A 48 -12.16 14.47 -16.66
N TYR A 49 -11.00 14.92 -16.14
CA TYR A 49 -9.96 14.03 -15.62
C TYR A 49 -10.46 13.18 -14.43
N ILE A 50 -11.20 13.80 -13.51
CA ILE A 50 -11.79 13.10 -12.37
C ILE A 50 -12.78 12.05 -12.88
N GLU A 51 -13.61 12.34 -13.87
CA GLU A 51 -14.61 11.39 -14.35
C GLU A 51 -14.02 10.21 -15.14
N HIS A 52 -12.97 10.42 -15.94
CA HIS A 52 -12.51 9.45 -16.94
C HIS A 52 -11.27 8.66 -16.53
N ASP A 53 -11.37 7.33 -16.44
CA ASP A 53 -10.27 6.42 -16.12
C ASP A 53 -10.07 5.32 -17.17
N SER A 54 -8.83 5.12 -17.62
CA SER A 54 -8.52 4.06 -18.59
C SER A 54 -8.52 2.65 -17.99
N THR A 55 -8.36 2.51 -16.67
CA THR A 55 -8.32 1.20 -16.00
C THR A 55 -9.70 0.83 -15.46
N TYR A 56 -10.38 1.78 -14.82
CA TYR A 56 -11.64 1.53 -14.10
C TYR A 56 -12.89 2.08 -14.81
N GLY A 57 -12.73 2.63 -16.02
CA GLY A 57 -13.82 3.25 -16.76
C GLY A 57 -14.20 4.63 -16.21
N ARG A 58 -15.48 4.99 -16.28
CA ARG A 58 -15.96 6.29 -15.77
C ARG A 58 -16.36 6.18 -14.30
N LEU A 59 -16.21 7.26 -13.53
CA LEU A 59 -16.57 7.30 -12.10
C LEU A 59 -18.00 6.80 -11.84
N HIS A 60 -18.98 7.27 -12.62
CA HIS A 60 -20.36 6.85 -12.46
C HIS A 60 -20.56 5.36 -12.75
N ASN A 61 -19.89 4.82 -13.78
CA ASN A 61 -19.94 3.39 -14.09
C ASN A 61 -19.35 2.56 -12.95
N TYR A 62 -18.28 3.04 -12.33
CA TYR A 62 -17.67 2.40 -11.18
C TYR A 62 -18.61 2.41 -9.96
N LEU A 63 -19.24 3.54 -9.65
CA LEU A 63 -20.13 3.66 -8.47
C LEU A 63 -21.48 2.97 -8.63
N TYR A 64 -22.07 3.07 -9.82
CA TYR A 64 -23.49 2.76 -10.05
C TYR A 64 -23.75 1.84 -11.25
N GLY A 65 -22.69 1.31 -11.85
CA GLY A 65 -22.79 0.37 -12.98
C GLY A 65 -23.12 1.04 -14.32
N TYR A 66 -23.27 0.20 -15.34
CA TYR A 66 -23.27 0.62 -16.75
C TYR A 66 -24.46 1.49 -17.20
N HIS A 67 -25.56 1.51 -16.43
CA HIS A 67 -26.75 2.33 -16.71
C HIS A 67 -26.71 3.71 -16.06
N SER A 68 -25.65 4.00 -15.33
CA SER A 68 -25.50 5.25 -14.62
C SER A 68 -25.23 6.43 -15.56
N LYS A 69 -25.56 7.62 -15.09
CA LYS A 69 -25.23 8.89 -15.74
C LYS A 69 -24.09 9.57 -14.99
N SER A 70 -23.49 10.58 -15.60
CA SER A 70 -22.47 11.39 -14.92
C SER A 70 -22.94 11.85 -13.55
N VAL A 71 -22.08 11.64 -12.56
CA VAL A 71 -22.30 12.08 -11.17
C VAL A 71 -21.73 13.48 -10.92
N ILE A 72 -21.19 14.15 -11.95
CA ILE A 72 -20.80 15.55 -11.85
C ILE A 72 -22.05 16.39 -12.04
N GLU A 73 -22.53 17.00 -10.95
CA GLU A 73 -23.78 17.77 -10.94
C GLU A 73 -23.56 19.24 -11.30
N LYS A 74 -22.46 19.82 -10.81
CA LYS A 74 -22.16 21.24 -11.00
C LYS A 74 -20.65 21.47 -11.06
N VAL A 75 -20.23 22.36 -11.97
CA VAL A 75 -18.87 22.91 -12.03
C VAL A 75 -18.96 24.42 -11.85
N ASP A 76 -18.54 24.92 -10.69
CA ASP A 76 -18.54 26.33 -10.31
C ASP A 76 -17.13 26.91 -10.44
N GLU A 77 -16.85 27.52 -11.59
CA GLU A 77 -15.54 28.15 -11.89
C GLU A 77 -15.19 29.27 -10.90
N ALA A 78 -16.17 30.13 -10.60
CA ALA A 78 -15.96 31.31 -9.77
C ALA A 78 -15.51 30.93 -8.35
N ASN A 79 -16.08 29.85 -7.81
CA ASN A 79 -15.72 29.33 -6.50
C ASN A 79 -14.71 28.19 -6.55
N SER A 80 -14.27 27.74 -7.73
CA SER A 80 -13.40 26.57 -7.89
C SER A 80 -13.95 25.31 -7.20
N ILE A 81 -15.26 25.05 -7.31
CA ILE A 81 -15.94 23.91 -6.68
C ILE A 81 -16.56 23.02 -7.75
N ILE A 82 -16.40 21.71 -7.62
CA ILE A 82 -17.10 20.69 -8.38
C ILE A 82 -18.01 19.93 -7.42
N VAL A 83 -19.30 19.82 -7.69
CA VAL A 83 -20.21 18.95 -6.92
C VAL A 83 -20.26 17.59 -7.61
N ILE A 84 -19.82 16.55 -6.90
CA ILE A 84 -19.72 15.19 -7.42
C ILE A 84 -20.53 14.27 -6.51
N ASP A 85 -21.62 13.71 -7.01
CA ASP A 85 -22.51 12.80 -6.29
C ASP A 85 -22.99 13.35 -4.94
N GLY A 86 -23.38 14.63 -4.94
CA GLY A 86 -23.78 15.40 -3.76
C GLY A 86 -22.62 15.90 -2.88
N VAL A 87 -21.37 15.51 -3.12
CA VAL A 87 -20.21 15.93 -2.33
C VAL A 87 -19.52 17.14 -2.97
N PRO A 88 -19.42 18.29 -2.28
CA PRO A 88 -18.65 19.43 -2.76
C PRO A 88 -17.14 19.15 -2.74
N VAL A 89 -16.48 19.43 -3.86
CA VAL A 89 -15.02 19.27 -4.04
C VAL A 89 -14.41 20.61 -4.42
N LYS A 90 -13.74 21.27 -3.46
CA LYS A 90 -12.99 22.52 -3.69
C LYS A 90 -11.63 22.21 -4.28
N ILE A 91 -11.26 22.91 -5.36
CA ILE A 91 -10.00 22.73 -6.06
C ILE A 91 -9.05 23.91 -5.78
N LEU A 92 -7.82 23.60 -5.35
CA LEU A 92 -6.75 24.56 -5.11
C LEU A 92 -5.61 24.36 -6.11
N THR A 93 -5.09 25.46 -6.67
CA THR A 93 -4.12 25.41 -7.80
C THR A 93 -2.91 26.33 -7.63
N GLU A 94 -2.69 26.88 -6.44
CA GLU A 94 -1.69 27.94 -6.26
C GLU A 94 -0.37 27.42 -5.66
N ASN A 95 -0.45 26.65 -4.57
CA ASN A 95 0.71 26.39 -3.73
C ASN A 95 1.19 24.93 -3.79
N ARG A 96 2.47 24.76 -4.16
CA ARG A 96 3.14 23.44 -4.17
C ARG A 96 3.72 23.04 -2.82
N ASN A 97 4.16 24.02 -2.02
CA ASN A 97 4.75 23.76 -0.72
C ASN A 97 3.62 23.54 0.30
N PRO A 98 3.59 22.40 1.01
CA PRO A 98 2.54 22.09 1.98
C PRO A 98 2.24 23.17 3.01
N LYS A 99 3.25 23.93 3.45
CA LYS A 99 3.08 25.01 4.44
C LYS A 99 2.29 26.21 3.93
N ASP A 100 2.27 26.40 2.61
CA ASP A 100 1.66 27.57 1.97
C ASP A 100 0.22 27.27 1.48
N ILE A 101 -0.26 26.02 1.58
CA ILE A 101 -1.60 25.63 1.08
C ILE A 101 -2.72 26.30 1.88
N GLY A 102 -2.53 26.47 3.19
CA GLY A 102 -3.49 27.08 4.09
C GLY A 102 -4.73 26.24 4.39
N TRP A 103 -4.57 24.94 4.67
CA TRP A 103 -5.65 24.00 5.02
C TRP A 103 -6.64 24.54 6.05
N GLY A 104 -6.16 25.22 7.09
CA GLY A 104 -6.99 25.79 8.14
C GLY A 104 -8.02 26.80 7.62
N LYS A 105 -7.72 27.53 6.54
CA LYS A 105 -8.65 28.48 5.90
C LYS A 105 -9.86 27.79 5.27
N TYR A 106 -9.74 26.50 4.97
CA TYR A 106 -10.78 25.68 4.37
C TYR A 106 -11.39 24.66 5.35
N GLY A 107 -11.09 24.79 6.66
CA GLY A 107 -11.57 23.88 7.70
C GLY A 107 -10.98 22.46 7.63
N VAL A 108 -9.94 22.24 6.82
CA VAL A 108 -9.31 20.93 6.65
C VAL A 108 -8.38 20.64 7.84
N ARG A 109 -8.74 19.62 8.63
CA ARG A 109 -7.96 19.12 9.77
C ARG A 109 -7.30 17.77 9.50
N LEU A 110 -7.75 17.01 8.50
CA LEU A 110 -7.13 15.76 8.06
C LEU A 110 -6.72 15.87 6.60
N VAL A 111 -5.46 15.57 6.29
CA VAL A 111 -4.94 15.57 4.91
C VAL A 111 -4.44 14.19 4.51
N VAL A 112 -4.76 13.75 3.29
CA VAL A 112 -4.12 12.62 2.63
C VAL A 112 -3.19 13.15 1.54
N ASP A 113 -1.88 13.03 1.74
CA ASP A 113 -0.87 13.36 0.74
C ASP A 113 -0.63 12.17 -0.19
N THR A 114 -0.97 12.37 -1.46
CA THR A 114 -0.80 11.39 -2.54
C THR A 114 0.23 11.82 -3.58
N THR A 115 1.05 12.84 -3.25
CA THR A 115 2.05 13.38 -4.16
C THR A 115 3.25 12.44 -4.34
N GLY A 116 3.53 11.62 -3.33
CA GLY A 116 4.74 10.79 -3.25
C GLY A 116 6.04 11.58 -3.12
N LYS A 117 5.98 12.91 -2.95
CA LYS A 117 7.16 13.80 -2.78
C LYS A 117 7.53 13.95 -1.31
N PHE A 118 6.54 14.10 -0.43
CA PHE A 118 6.74 14.45 0.98
C PHE A 118 6.66 13.22 1.87
N LEU A 119 7.72 12.41 1.86
CA LEU A 119 7.75 11.10 2.53
C LEU A 119 8.74 11.00 3.70
N ASP A 120 9.47 12.07 4.00
CA ASP A 120 10.43 12.07 5.11
C ASP A 120 9.82 12.82 6.30
N PRO A 121 9.36 12.12 7.34
CA PRO A 121 8.75 12.74 8.52
C PRO A 121 9.76 13.45 9.41
N THR A 122 11.07 13.30 9.16
CA THR A 122 12.13 13.95 9.96
C THR A 122 12.45 15.37 9.49
N LEU A 123 11.95 15.77 8.32
CA LEU A 123 12.24 17.06 7.72
C LEU A 123 11.36 18.18 8.32
N PRO A 124 11.93 19.36 8.61
CA PRO A 124 11.19 20.48 9.20
C PRO A 124 10.20 21.10 8.20
N SER A 125 9.18 21.80 8.71
CA SER A 125 8.10 22.41 7.91
C SER A 125 8.57 23.59 7.05
N ASP A 126 9.67 24.24 7.41
CA ASP A 126 10.15 25.49 6.81
C ASP A 126 10.96 25.29 5.51
N LEU A 127 11.32 24.05 5.16
CA LEU A 127 12.09 23.73 3.97
C LEU A 127 11.51 24.37 2.69
N LYS A 128 12.40 24.98 1.91
CA LYS A 128 12.07 25.61 0.62
C LYS A 128 11.37 24.64 -0.35
N GLU A 129 11.81 23.38 -0.37
CA GLU A 129 11.27 22.34 -1.25
C GLU A 129 9.95 21.71 -0.75
N GLY A 130 9.54 22.05 0.47
CA GLY A 130 8.41 21.48 1.20
C GLY A 130 8.73 20.19 1.93
N SER A 131 7.93 19.89 2.96
CA SER A 131 7.98 18.65 3.74
C SER A 131 6.57 18.26 4.19
N VAL A 132 6.41 17.01 4.66
CA VAL A 132 5.11 16.52 5.14
C VAL A 132 4.61 17.33 6.33
N ARG A 133 5.52 17.81 7.18
CA ARG A 133 5.21 18.67 8.34
C ARG A 133 4.64 20.03 7.95
N GLY A 134 4.87 20.48 6.72
CA GLY A 134 4.24 21.71 6.22
C GLY A 134 2.71 21.62 6.17
N HIS A 135 2.13 20.42 6.04
CA HIS A 135 0.66 20.28 6.15
C HIS A 135 0.14 20.64 7.54
N LEU A 136 0.90 20.29 8.59
CA LEU A 136 0.54 20.62 9.97
C LEU A 136 0.62 22.13 10.20
N GLU A 137 1.70 22.76 9.71
CA GLU A 137 1.90 24.21 9.76
C GLU A 137 0.78 24.97 9.04
N SER A 138 0.26 24.43 7.94
CA SER A 138 -0.84 25.08 7.20
C SER A 138 -2.23 24.83 7.79
N GLY A 139 -2.31 24.22 8.97
CA GLY A 139 -3.54 24.09 9.77
C GLY A 139 -4.17 22.70 9.80
N ALA A 140 -3.57 21.70 9.15
CA ALA A 140 -4.02 20.32 9.34
C ALA A 140 -3.63 19.83 10.75
N TYR A 141 -4.49 19.04 11.38
CA TYR A 141 -4.19 18.40 12.65
C TYR A 141 -3.42 17.07 12.45
N LYS A 142 -3.76 16.31 11.41
CA LYS A 142 -3.10 15.05 11.05
C LYS A 142 -2.91 14.92 9.55
N VAL A 143 -1.91 14.12 9.18
CA VAL A 143 -1.55 13.87 7.78
C VAL A 143 -1.33 12.37 7.56
N LEU A 144 -2.01 11.81 6.57
CA LEU A 144 -1.72 10.48 6.02
C LEU A 144 -0.89 10.65 4.76
N VAL A 145 0.15 9.85 4.58
CA VAL A 145 0.90 9.76 3.32
C VAL A 145 0.62 8.42 2.63
N SER A 146 0.36 8.46 1.32
CA SER A 146 0.01 7.28 0.52
C SER A 146 1.23 6.48 0.02
N ALA A 147 2.33 6.47 0.78
CA ALA A 147 3.52 5.70 0.47
C ALA A 147 4.37 5.49 1.75
N PRO A 148 5.30 4.51 1.75
CA PRO A 148 6.21 4.30 2.87
C PRO A 148 7.08 5.54 3.13
N PHE A 149 7.41 5.77 4.40
CA PHE A 149 8.37 6.80 4.76
C PHE A 149 9.74 6.55 4.09
N LYS A 150 10.40 7.64 3.69
CA LYS A 150 11.72 7.64 3.06
C LYS A 150 12.62 8.63 3.78
N ILE A 151 13.22 8.17 4.89
CA ILE A 151 14.19 8.96 5.65
C ILE A 151 15.47 9.10 4.82
N LYS A 152 15.85 10.34 4.50
CA LYS A 152 17.05 10.63 3.71
C LYS A 152 18.33 10.40 4.50
N ASP A 153 18.32 10.79 5.77
CA ASP A 153 19.43 10.60 6.70
C ASP A 153 19.30 9.25 7.40
N LYS A 154 20.14 8.28 7.02
CA LYS A 154 20.09 6.92 7.56
C LYS A 154 20.42 6.83 9.05
N ALA A 155 20.98 7.88 9.66
CA ALA A 155 21.23 7.95 11.09
C ALA A 155 19.97 8.34 11.89
N LYS A 156 18.92 8.82 11.22
CA LYS A 156 17.66 9.22 11.88
C LYS A 156 16.66 8.08 11.85
N GLU A 157 15.94 7.96 12.95
CA GLU A 157 14.81 7.04 13.10
C GLU A 157 13.49 7.73 12.73
N ILE A 158 12.42 6.94 12.65
CA ILE A 158 11.06 7.48 12.48
C ILE A 158 10.73 8.26 13.77
N PRO A 159 10.34 9.55 13.68
CA PRO A 159 9.97 10.34 14.84
C PRO A 159 8.82 9.72 15.63
N ASP A 160 8.77 9.96 16.94
CA ASP A 160 7.75 9.38 17.84
C ASP A 160 6.31 9.79 17.48
N ASP A 161 6.11 10.90 16.77
CA ASP A 161 4.81 11.38 16.29
C ASP A 161 4.45 10.81 14.91
N ALA A 162 5.22 9.86 14.38
CA ALA A 162 5.01 9.25 13.07
C ALA A 162 4.90 7.71 13.15
N VAL A 163 3.92 7.13 12.44
CA VAL A 163 3.66 5.69 12.47
C VAL A 163 3.31 5.15 11.08
N THR A 164 3.64 3.89 10.80
CA THR A 164 3.17 3.17 9.60
C THR A 164 2.06 2.22 10.00
N VAL A 165 0.91 2.30 9.33
CA VAL A 165 -0.29 1.55 9.70
C VAL A 165 -0.88 0.86 8.48
N ILE A 166 -1.21 -0.42 8.64
CA ILE A 166 -1.97 -1.23 7.70
C ILE A 166 -3.20 -1.77 8.43
N MET A 167 -4.39 -1.41 7.93
CA MET A 167 -5.66 -1.88 8.49
C MET A 167 -5.70 -3.41 8.49
N GLY A 168 -6.19 -4.02 9.57
CA GLY A 168 -6.20 -5.49 9.74
C GLY A 168 -4.88 -6.12 10.17
N ILE A 169 -3.79 -5.36 10.26
CA ILE A 169 -2.46 -5.91 10.59
C ILE A 169 -1.92 -5.36 11.91
N ASN A 170 -1.78 -4.04 11.99
CA ASN A 170 -1.13 -3.34 13.10
C ASN A 170 -1.85 -2.03 13.48
N GLU A 171 -3.15 -1.97 13.25
CA GLU A 171 -3.95 -0.76 13.45
C GLU A 171 -4.05 -0.31 14.91
N GLU A 172 -3.73 -1.19 15.85
CA GLU A 172 -3.56 -0.94 17.27
C GLU A 172 -2.28 -0.17 17.60
N MET A 173 -1.27 -0.18 16.73
CA MET A 173 -0.08 0.67 16.89
C MET A 173 -0.38 2.15 16.70
N TYR A 174 -1.55 2.49 16.15
CA TYR A 174 -1.97 3.88 15.99
C TYR A 174 -2.48 4.48 17.31
N GLU A 175 -1.65 5.31 17.94
CA GLU A 175 -2.03 6.13 19.09
C GLU A 175 -2.53 7.53 18.67
N SER A 176 -3.84 7.80 18.80
CA SER A 176 -4.45 9.03 18.31
C SER A 176 -3.92 10.32 18.96
N LYS A 177 -3.54 10.31 20.23
CA LYS A 177 -2.99 11.50 20.92
C LYS A 177 -1.54 11.83 20.54
N LYS A 178 -0.81 10.85 19.99
CA LYS A 178 0.64 10.94 19.75
C LYS A 178 0.96 11.07 18.27
N HIS A 179 0.34 10.24 17.42
CA HIS A 179 0.72 10.18 16.02
C HIS A 179 0.02 11.26 15.18
N LEU A 180 0.81 12.15 14.61
CA LEU A 180 0.35 13.25 13.74
C LEU A 180 0.57 12.92 12.26
N ILE A 181 1.57 12.10 11.95
CA ILE A 181 1.93 11.73 10.57
C ILE A 181 1.83 10.20 10.43
N ILE A 182 0.96 9.74 9.54
CA ILE A 182 0.67 8.33 9.36
C ILE A 182 1.08 7.92 7.95
N SER A 183 1.84 6.84 7.79
CA SER A 183 2.08 6.23 6.48
C SER A 183 1.10 5.08 6.28
N GLY A 184 0.37 5.09 5.16
CA GLY A 184 -0.43 3.95 4.70
C GLY A 184 0.39 2.86 4.02
N ALA A 185 1.70 2.77 4.30
CA ALA A 185 2.64 1.84 3.68
C ALA A 185 2.61 1.87 2.14
N SER A 186 2.85 0.73 1.49
CA SER A 186 2.76 0.55 0.03
C SER A 186 1.81 -0.58 -0.31
N CYS A 187 1.25 -0.59 -1.53
CA CYS A 187 0.38 -1.66 -2.02
C CYS A 187 0.99 -3.06 -1.85
N THR A 188 2.27 -3.25 -2.19
CA THR A 188 2.97 -4.53 -1.98
C THR A 188 3.12 -4.89 -0.50
N THR A 189 3.44 -3.93 0.38
CA THR A 189 3.53 -4.20 1.83
C THR A 189 2.16 -4.56 2.40
N THR A 190 1.10 -3.87 1.97
CA THR A 190 -0.28 -4.15 2.37
C THR A 190 -0.69 -5.57 2.02
N CYS A 191 -0.51 -6.00 0.77
CA CYS A 191 -0.78 -7.37 0.36
C CYS A 191 0.10 -8.37 1.14
N LEU A 192 1.41 -8.14 1.19
CA LEU A 192 2.35 -9.04 1.86
C LEU A 192 2.06 -9.21 3.35
N ALA A 193 1.67 -8.15 4.05
CA ALA A 193 1.33 -8.22 5.47
C ALA A 193 0.12 -9.13 5.71
N HIS A 194 -0.90 -9.06 4.84
CA HIS A 194 -2.07 -9.94 4.89
C HIS A 194 -1.76 -11.39 4.50
N MET A 195 -0.70 -11.63 3.73
CA MET A 195 -0.18 -12.99 3.49
C MET A 195 0.60 -13.51 4.70
N MET A 196 1.47 -12.69 5.29
CA MET A 196 2.38 -13.14 6.35
C MET A 196 1.71 -13.29 7.72
N LYS A 197 0.77 -12.41 8.08
CA LYS A 197 0.16 -12.39 9.42
C LYS A 197 -0.54 -13.73 9.77
N PRO A 198 -1.37 -14.34 8.90
CA PRO A 198 -1.96 -15.66 9.20
C PRO A 198 -0.93 -16.76 9.48
N LEU A 199 0.17 -16.78 8.72
CA LEU A 199 1.24 -17.76 8.90
C LEU A 199 2.00 -17.54 10.21
N LEU A 200 2.29 -16.27 10.54
CA LEU A 200 2.94 -15.90 11.80
C LEU A 200 2.07 -16.24 13.01
N ASP A 201 0.78 -15.92 12.95
CA ASP A 201 -0.16 -16.18 14.05
C ASP A 201 -0.32 -17.68 14.30
N TYR A 202 -0.29 -18.49 13.25
CA TYR A 202 -0.45 -19.95 13.37
C TYR A 202 0.85 -20.66 13.77
N PHE A 203 1.96 -20.38 13.09
CA PHE A 203 3.22 -21.12 13.28
C PHE A 203 4.15 -20.51 14.33
N GLY A 204 3.97 -19.22 14.64
CA GLY A 204 4.95 -18.44 15.38
C GLY A 204 6.20 -18.11 14.55
N ALA A 205 6.90 -17.04 14.95
CA ALA A 205 8.09 -16.57 14.24
C ALA A 205 9.24 -17.58 14.25
N GLU A 206 9.39 -18.36 15.32
CA GLU A 206 10.49 -19.32 15.49
C GLU A 206 10.44 -20.49 14.50
N ARG A 207 9.25 -20.82 14.00
CA ARG A 207 9.06 -21.90 13.03
C ARG A 207 9.32 -21.42 11.60
N ILE A 208 9.35 -20.11 11.34
CA ILE A 208 9.64 -19.54 10.03
C ILE A 208 11.14 -19.25 9.93
N LEU A 209 11.85 -20.06 9.15
CA LEU A 209 13.30 -19.96 8.99
C LEU A 209 13.70 -18.81 8.05
N SER A 210 12.97 -18.66 6.94
CA SER A 210 13.21 -17.59 5.98
C SER A 210 11.99 -17.32 5.13
N VAL A 211 11.93 -16.11 4.60
CA VAL A 211 10.92 -15.68 3.65
C VAL A 211 11.63 -15.10 2.43
N SER A 212 11.12 -15.38 1.25
CA SER A 212 11.50 -14.70 0.01
C SER A 212 10.24 -14.31 -0.72
N MET A 213 10.22 -13.13 -1.35
CA MET A 213 9.12 -12.78 -2.22
C MET A 213 9.57 -12.06 -3.47
N ALA A 214 8.88 -12.35 -4.56
CA ALA A 214 8.93 -11.58 -5.79
C ALA A 214 7.54 -11.05 -6.08
N THR A 215 7.41 -9.73 -6.26
CA THR A 215 6.17 -9.16 -6.78
C THR A 215 6.24 -8.97 -8.29
N VAL A 216 5.35 -9.63 -9.01
CA VAL A 216 5.06 -9.35 -10.43
C VAL A 216 4.06 -8.20 -10.44
N HIS A 217 4.55 -7.01 -10.75
CA HIS A 217 3.86 -5.78 -10.47
C HIS A 217 3.50 -5.03 -11.75
N ALA A 218 2.26 -4.55 -11.80
CA ALA A 218 1.78 -3.64 -12.82
C ALA A 218 2.64 -2.39 -12.98
N VAL A 219 2.53 -1.75 -14.15
CA VAL A 219 3.24 -0.51 -14.44
C VAL A 219 2.79 0.60 -13.51
N THR A 220 3.68 1.56 -13.24
CA THR A 220 3.36 2.74 -12.43
C THR A 220 3.78 4.01 -13.16
N ALA A 221 3.23 5.15 -12.74
CA ALA A 221 3.57 6.47 -13.28
C ALA A 221 5.06 6.86 -13.15
N SER A 222 5.86 6.09 -12.39
CA SER A 222 7.30 6.29 -12.27
C SER A 222 8.10 5.74 -13.47
N GLN A 223 7.50 4.86 -14.26
CA GLN A 223 8.12 4.24 -15.44
C GLN A 223 7.87 5.09 -16.70
N GLN A 224 8.67 4.86 -17.74
CA GLN A 224 8.60 5.65 -18.97
C GLN A 224 7.80 4.93 -20.05
N VAL A 225 7.06 5.69 -20.86
CA VAL A 225 6.35 5.16 -22.04
C VAL A 225 7.37 4.75 -23.10
N LEU A 226 8.35 5.59 -23.38
CA LEU A 226 9.47 5.33 -24.28
C LEU A 226 10.80 5.53 -23.54
N ASP A 227 11.88 5.02 -24.11
CA ASP A 227 13.21 5.18 -23.56
C ASP A 227 13.55 6.66 -23.33
N ARG A 228 14.09 6.99 -22.16
CA ARG A 228 14.42 8.37 -21.76
C ARG A 228 15.89 8.50 -21.38
N VAL A 229 16.47 9.68 -21.60
CA VAL A 229 17.80 10.04 -21.09
C VAL A 229 17.81 9.94 -19.55
N PRO A 230 18.80 9.27 -18.93
CA PRO A 230 18.88 9.15 -17.48
C PRO A 230 19.08 10.52 -16.83
N LYS A 231 18.57 10.65 -15.60
CA LYS A 231 18.90 11.81 -14.75
C LYS A 231 20.32 11.66 -14.20
N THR A 232 20.93 12.78 -13.79
CA THR A 232 22.18 12.78 -13.02
C THR A 232 22.07 11.81 -11.83
N ASP A 233 23.10 10.99 -11.64
CA ASP A 233 23.19 10.00 -10.56
C ASP A 233 22.09 8.92 -10.55
N ALA A 234 21.52 8.60 -11.72
CA ALA A 234 20.55 7.52 -11.84
C ALA A 234 21.16 6.17 -11.41
N LYS A 235 20.68 5.65 -10.29
CA LYS A 235 21.16 4.37 -9.71
C LYS A 235 20.58 3.11 -10.38
N ASP A 236 19.48 3.26 -11.12
CA ASP A 236 18.80 2.15 -11.79
C ASP A 236 18.43 2.55 -13.22
N LEU A 237 19.31 2.21 -14.18
CA LEU A 237 19.13 2.54 -15.59
C LEU A 237 17.97 1.78 -16.24
N ARG A 238 17.50 0.68 -15.65
CA ARG A 238 16.37 -0.08 -16.22
C ARG A 238 15.08 0.75 -16.20
N LYS A 239 14.94 1.68 -15.24
CA LYS A 239 13.76 2.56 -15.11
C LYS A 239 13.62 3.59 -16.22
N ILE A 240 14.64 3.76 -17.06
CA ILE A 240 14.57 4.67 -18.21
C ILE A 240 14.01 3.97 -19.45
N ARG A 241 13.88 2.64 -19.43
CA ARG A 241 13.39 1.84 -20.56
C ARG A 241 11.86 1.84 -20.63
N SER A 242 11.32 1.67 -21.84
CA SER A 242 9.88 1.60 -22.08
C SER A 242 9.18 0.53 -21.24
N ALA A 243 8.10 0.91 -20.56
CA ALA A 243 7.27 0.03 -19.74
C ALA A 243 6.33 -0.86 -20.57
N MET A 244 6.09 -0.53 -21.84
CA MET A 244 5.07 -1.20 -22.66
C MET A 244 5.51 -2.55 -23.22
N ASN A 245 6.82 -2.80 -23.29
CA ASN A 245 7.37 -3.98 -23.96
C ASN A 245 8.57 -4.61 -23.20
N ASN A 246 8.74 -4.29 -21.91
CA ASN A 246 9.82 -4.85 -21.11
C ASN A 246 9.32 -5.48 -19.81
N ILE A 247 10.05 -6.51 -19.38
CA ILE A 247 10.04 -7.02 -18.01
C ILE A 247 11.19 -6.34 -17.26
N ILE A 248 10.87 -5.49 -16.27
CA ILE A 248 11.86 -4.62 -15.62
C ILE A 248 12.06 -5.03 -14.17
N LEU A 249 13.25 -5.56 -13.86
CA LEU A 249 13.66 -5.85 -12.49
C LEU A 249 13.87 -4.55 -11.71
N THR A 250 13.42 -4.52 -10.45
CA THR A 250 13.66 -3.39 -9.55
C THR A 250 13.69 -3.80 -8.08
N SER A 251 14.30 -2.97 -7.24
CA SER A 251 14.29 -3.18 -5.80
C SER A 251 12.96 -2.73 -5.19
N THR A 252 12.61 -3.35 -4.07
CA THR A 252 11.43 -2.99 -3.29
C THR A 252 11.81 -2.75 -1.84
N GLY A 253 11.14 -1.78 -1.21
CA GLY A 253 11.27 -1.49 0.23
C GLY A 253 10.32 -2.28 1.10
N ALA A 254 9.54 -3.21 0.51
CA ALA A 254 8.48 -3.92 1.20
C ALA A 254 8.99 -4.71 2.41
N ALA A 255 10.17 -5.34 2.34
CA ALA A 255 10.75 -6.07 3.47
C ALA A 255 11.02 -5.18 4.69
N LYS A 256 11.63 -4.00 4.47
CA LYS A 256 11.89 -3.04 5.54
C LYS A 256 10.61 -2.51 6.15
N THR A 257 9.61 -2.25 5.32
CA THR A 257 8.31 -1.73 5.78
C THR A 257 7.51 -2.80 6.52
N LEU A 258 7.60 -4.06 6.08
CA LEU A 258 6.95 -5.19 6.73
C LEU A 258 7.43 -5.35 8.18
N ALA A 259 8.74 -5.22 8.42
CA ALA A 259 9.32 -5.29 9.77
C ALA A 259 8.89 -4.13 10.70
N LEU A 260 8.29 -3.05 10.16
CA LEU A 260 7.70 -1.97 10.97
C LEU A 260 6.29 -2.30 11.43
N VAL A 261 5.54 -3.09 10.65
CA VAL A 261 4.14 -3.44 10.91
C VAL A 261 3.97 -4.84 11.51
N LEU A 262 4.97 -5.72 11.31
CA LEU A 262 5.08 -7.06 11.88
C LEU A 262 6.49 -7.19 12.48
N PRO A 263 6.72 -6.74 13.72
CA PRO A 263 8.06 -6.69 14.33
C PRO A 263 8.80 -8.02 14.37
N GLU A 264 8.08 -9.14 14.43
CA GLU A 264 8.58 -10.52 14.37
C GLU A 264 9.42 -10.77 13.11
N MET A 265 9.09 -10.09 12.01
CA MET A 265 9.82 -10.21 10.74
C MET A 265 11.25 -9.66 10.81
N LYS A 266 11.63 -8.92 11.87
CA LYS A 266 13.03 -8.48 12.07
C LYS A 266 13.99 -9.64 12.30
N ASN A 267 13.50 -10.75 12.85
CA ASN A 267 14.30 -11.91 13.20
C ASN A 267 14.27 -13.02 12.13
N ILE A 268 13.48 -12.83 11.08
CA ILE A 268 13.32 -13.79 9.98
C ILE A 268 14.12 -13.28 8.78
N GLY A 269 14.98 -14.13 8.22
CA GLY A 269 15.74 -13.80 7.02
C GLY A 269 14.79 -13.52 5.85
N PHE A 270 14.74 -12.28 5.36
CA PHE A 270 13.77 -11.86 4.35
C PHE A 270 14.42 -11.24 3.10
N ILE A 271 14.18 -11.84 1.93
CA ILE A 271 14.55 -11.33 0.61
C ILE A 271 13.30 -10.83 -0.14
N ALA A 272 13.35 -9.62 -0.70
CA ALA A 272 12.23 -9.06 -1.45
C ALA A 272 12.69 -8.47 -2.79
N GLN A 273 11.99 -8.84 -3.87
CA GLN A 273 12.26 -8.42 -5.24
C GLN A 273 10.99 -7.94 -5.93
N SER A 274 11.15 -7.13 -6.98
CA SER A 274 10.03 -6.68 -7.81
C SER A 274 10.38 -6.82 -9.30
N VAL A 275 9.41 -7.31 -10.05
CA VAL A 275 9.46 -7.47 -11.51
C VAL A 275 8.30 -6.68 -12.08
N ARG A 276 8.57 -5.65 -12.88
CA ARG A 276 7.52 -4.86 -13.55
C ARG A 276 7.18 -5.50 -14.87
N VAL A 277 5.89 -5.65 -15.16
CA VAL A 277 5.37 -6.24 -16.40
C VAL A 277 4.36 -5.29 -17.05
N PRO A 278 4.13 -5.37 -18.37
CA PRO A 278 3.28 -4.44 -19.13
C PRO A 278 1.78 -4.71 -18.91
N VAL A 279 1.33 -4.63 -17.66
CA VAL A 279 -0.09 -4.70 -17.27
C VAL A 279 -0.47 -3.42 -16.52
N VAL A 280 -1.71 -2.95 -16.69
CA VAL A 280 -2.17 -1.62 -16.24
C VAL A 280 -2.40 -1.55 -14.72
N THR A 281 -3.00 -2.59 -14.15
CA THR A 281 -3.09 -2.85 -12.72
C THR A 281 -3.27 -4.36 -12.52
N GLY A 282 -3.34 -4.79 -11.28
CA GLY A 282 -3.47 -6.19 -10.90
C GLY A 282 -2.10 -6.85 -10.81
N SER A 283 -1.57 -6.87 -9.60
CA SER A 283 -0.25 -7.37 -9.27
C SER A 283 -0.35 -8.67 -8.48
N LEU A 284 0.76 -9.41 -8.45
CA LEU A 284 0.86 -10.70 -7.79
C LEU A 284 2.10 -10.70 -6.89
N ILE A 285 1.99 -11.29 -5.71
CA ILE A 285 3.12 -11.69 -4.88
C ILE A 285 3.29 -13.19 -4.99
N ILE A 286 4.50 -13.62 -5.33
CA ILE A 286 4.95 -14.99 -5.18
C ILE A 286 5.73 -15.03 -3.87
N LEU A 287 5.12 -15.59 -2.84
CA LEU A 287 5.67 -15.71 -1.50
C LEU A 287 6.26 -17.10 -1.33
N VAL A 288 7.53 -17.18 -0.97
CA VAL A 288 8.23 -18.42 -0.63
C VAL A 288 8.56 -18.37 0.85
N VAL A 289 8.10 -19.36 1.61
CA VAL A 289 8.34 -19.46 3.06
C VAL A 289 8.99 -20.79 3.36
N ALA A 290 10.10 -20.77 4.10
CA ALA A 290 10.74 -21.97 4.62
C ALA A 290 10.36 -22.14 6.10
N PHE A 291 9.74 -23.26 6.41
CA PHE A 291 9.34 -23.62 7.76
C PHE A 291 10.23 -24.73 8.32
N ARG A 292 10.54 -24.65 9.61
CA ARG A 292 11.05 -25.79 10.36
C ARG A 292 9.88 -26.72 10.65
N ASP A 293 9.96 -27.96 10.19
CA ASP A 293 8.96 -28.97 10.51
C ASP A 293 9.28 -29.67 11.83
N GLU A 294 8.25 -30.31 12.37
CA GLU A 294 8.37 -31.31 13.41
C GLU A 294 8.18 -32.68 12.73
N GLU A 295 8.96 -33.69 13.11
CA GLU A 295 8.96 -35.00 12.43
C GLU A 295 7.56 -35.66 12.36
N SER A 296 6.71 -35.39 13.36
CA SER A 296 5.34 -35.90 13.44
C SER A 296 4.31 -35.03 12.72
N ASN A 297 4.68 -33.85 12.20
CA ASN A 297 3.75 -32.86 11.66
C ASN A 297 4.40 -32.04 10.53
N ILE A 298 4.60 -32.69 9.39
CA ILE A 298 5.09 -32.06 8.16
C ILE A 298 4.01 -31.10 7.62
N ILE A 299 4.41 -29.85 7.35
CA ILE A 299 3.52 -28.87 6.74
C ILE A 299 3.24 -29.25 5.29
N ASP A 300 1.96 -29.26 4.90
CA ASP A 300 1.52 -29.46 3.53
C ASP A 300 0.68 -28.28 3.01
N GLY A 301 0.32 -28.33 1.72
CA GLY A 301 -0.46 -27.29 1.07
C GLY A 301 -1.87 -27.15 1.64
N ASP A 302 -2.49 -28.27 2.02
CA ASP A 302 -3.84 -28.28 2.60
C ASP A 302 -3.88 -27.56 3.94
N LEU A 303 -2.87 -27.78 4.80
CA LEU A 303 -2.72 -27.04 6.06
C LEU A 303 -2.56 -25.54 5.81
N ILE A 304 -1.71 -25.14 4.86
CA ILE A 304 -1.50 -23.72 4.53
C ILE A 304 -2.80 -23.08 4.01
N ASN A 305 -3.50 -23.76 3.11
CA ASN A 305 -4.79 -23.30 2.59
C ASN A 305 -5.81 -23.15 3.70
N LYS A 306 -5.91 -24.13 4.61
CA LYS A 306 -6.78 -24.07 5.79
C LYS A 306 -6.48 -22.86 6.69
N ILE A 307 -5.21 -22.55 6.93
CA ILE A 307 -4.81 -21.37 7.72
C ILE A 307 -5.36 -20.08 7.08
N TYR A 308 -5.24 -19.95 5.76
CA TYR A 308 -5.76 -18.78 5.05
C TYR A 308 -7.28 -18.74 4.97
N GLN A 309 -7.95 -19.87 4.79
CA GLN A 309 -9.41 -19.97 4.84
C GLN A 309 -9.94 -19.48 6.20
N GLU A 310 -9.41 -20.03 7.30
CA GLU A 310 -9.80 -19.62 8.65
C GLU A 310 -9.48 -18.15 8.92
N ALA A 311 -8.34 -17.65 8.45
CA ALA A 311 -7.98 -16.24 8.60
C ALA A 311 -8.92 -15.30 7.81
N ALA A 312 -9.28 -15.67 6.59
CA ALA A 312 -10.24 -14.93 5.77
C ALA A 312 -11.65 -14.93 6.41
N GLU A 313 -12.10 -16.06 6.97
CA GLU A 313 -13.37 -16.15 7.69
C GLU A 313 -13.39 -15.29 8.96
N ARG A 314 -12.26 -15.16 9.65
CA ARG A 314 -12.12 -14.32 10.86
C ARG A 314 -12.11 -12.82 10.54
N GLU A 315 -11.51 -12.40 9.42
CA GLU A 315 -11.45 -11.00 9.01
C GLU A 315 -12.77 -10.54 8.36
N LYS A 316 -13.73 -10.14 9.20
CA LYS A 316 -15.09 -9.76 8.79
C LYS A 316 -15.15 -8.53 7.87
N ARG A 317 -14.09 -7.74 7.75
CA ARG A 317 -14.02 -6.61 6.80
C ARG A 317 -13.69 -7.05 5.38
N GLY A 318 -13.24 -8.30 5.19
CA GLY A 318 -12.91 -8.86 3.88
C GLY A 318 -11.54 -8.43 3.33
N TYR A 319 -10.61 -8.02 4.19
CA TYR A 319 -9.25 -7.61 3.76
C TYR A 319 -8.38 -8.78 3.30
N LEU A 320 -8.67 -9.99 3.76
CA LEU A 320 -8.05 -11.21 3.27
C LEU A 320 -9.14 -12.08 2.65
N LEU A 321 -8.93 -12.52 1.41
CA LEU A 321 -9.78 -13.50 0.76
C LEU A 321 -8.96 -14.73 0.41
N PHE A 322 -9.60 -15.88 0.51
CA PHE A 322 -9.09 -17.15 0.00
C PHE A 322 -10.00 -17.62 -1.13
N THR A 323 -9.42 -18.18 -2.18
CA THR A 323 -10.18 -18.68 -3.34
C THR A 323 -9.46 -19.85 -3.99
N ASP A 324 -10.23 -20.85 -4.45
CA ASP A 324 -9.76 -21.94 -5.30
C ASP A 324 -10.04 -21.67 -6.79
N ASP A 325 -10.59 -20.50 -7.12
CA ASP A 325 -10.81 -20.09 -8.50
C ASP A 325 -9.47 -19.76 -9.16
N GLN A 326 -9.19 -20.35 -10.33
CA GLN A 326 -7.99 -20.05 -11.11
C GLN A 326 -8.03 -18.62 -11.67
N LYS A 327 -7.50 -17.63 -10.95
CA LYS A 327 -7.56 -16.22 -11.35
C LYS A 327 -6.42 -15.79 -12.25
N VAL A 328 -6.69 -14.77 -13.06
CA VAL A 328 -5.69 -13.95 -13.75
C VAL A 328 -5.76 -12.50 -13.29
N SER A 329 -4.76 -11.68 -13.66
CA SER A 329 -4.65 -10.31 -13.15
C SER A 329 -5.86 -9.41 -13.44
N THR A 330 -6.64 -9.69 -14.49
CA THR A 330 -7.84 -8.93 -14.83
C THR A 330 -9.02 -9.18 -13.90
N ASP A 331 -9.09 -10.36 -13.29
CA ASP A 331 -10.24 -10.78 -12.47
C ASP A 331 -10.30 -10.03 -11.13
N ILE A 332 -9.20 -9.40 -10.73
CA ILE A 332 -9.07 -8.69 -9.47
C ILE A 332 -9.09 -7.17 -9.63
N ILE A 333 -9.14 -6.66 -10.87
CA ILE A 333 -9.14 -5.22 -11.16
C ILE A 333 -10.44 -4.60 -10.67
N GLY A 334 -10.35 -3.61 -9.79
CA GLY A 334 -11.50 -2.88 -9.26
C GLY A 334 -12.33 -3.69 -8.26
N PHE A 335 -11.93 -4.92 -7.95
CA PHE A 335 -12.60 -5.73 -6.94
C PHE A 335 -12.37 -5.11 -5.56
N PHE A 336 -13.44 -4.58 -4.98
CA PHE A 336 -13.41 -3.78 -3.77
C PHE A 336 -13.28 -4.65 -2.52
N GLY A 337 -12.35 -4.30 -1.63
CA GLY A 337 -12.26 -4.87 -0.28
C GLY A 337 -10.93 -5.53 0.04
N PRO A 338 -10.49 -6.57 -0.69
CA PRO A 338 -9.35 -7.36 -0.28
C PRO A 338 -8.03 -6.61 -0.42
N ALA A 339 -7.26 -6.59 0.66
CA ALA A 339 -5.85 -6.25 0.65
C ALA A 339 -5.01 -7.32 -0.07
N ALA A 340 -5.37 -8.59 0.12
CA ALA A 340 -4.78 -9.76 -0.53
C ALA A 340 -5.85 -10.81 -0.86
N ILE A 341 -5.70 -11.45 -2.01
CA ILE A 341 -6.51 -12.60 -2.44
C ILE A 341 -5.56 -13.79 -2.62
N ILE A 342 -5.66 -14.79 -1.76
CA ILE A 342 -4.84 -15.99 -1.76
C ILE A 342 -5.39 -16.99 -2.78
N GLU A 343 -4.56 -17.35 -3.74
CA GLU A 343 -4.85 -18.37 -4.76
C GLU A 343 -4.52 -19.76 -4.18
N GLY A 344 -5.53 -20.42 -3.63
CA GLY A 344 -5.40 -21.73 -2.96
C GLY A 344 -5.11 -22.88 -3.91
N SER A 345 -5.54 -22.77 -5.17
CA SER A 345 -5.35 -23.79 -6.20
C SER A 345 -3.88 -24.02 -6.59
N GLU A 346 -3.00 -23.07 -6.26
CA GLU A 346 -1.58 -23.05 -6.62
C GLU A 346 -0.65 -23.02 -5.39
N THR A 347 -1.13 -23.42 -4.21
CA THR A 347 -0.26 -23.60 -3.04
C THR A 347 0.59 -24.86 -3.20
N HIS A 348 1.92 -24.69 -3.29
CA HIS A 348 2.86 -25.81 -3.46
C HIS A 348 3.75 -25.95 -2.24
N THR A 349 3.98 -27.17 -1.77
CA THR A 349 4.95 -27.46 -0.70
C THR A 349 5.99 -28.51 -1.13
N ARG A 350 7.21 -28.36 -0.63
CA ARG A 350 8.31 -29.33 -0.79
C ARG A 350 9.12 -29.41 0.49
N THR A 351 9.19 -30.61 1.07
CA THR A 351 9.99 -30.89 2.26
C THR A 351 11.36 -31.42 1.86
N ALA A 352 12.41 -30.88 2.48
CA ALA A 352 13.78 -31.37 2.36
C ALA A 352 14.40 -31.56 3.75
N MET A 353 15.34 -32.49 3.88
CA MET A 353 16.10 -32.69 5.12
C MET A 353 17.37 -31.85 5.07
N ILE A 354 17.48 -30.86 5.94
CA ILE A 354 18.75 -30.16 6.16
C ILE A 354 19.61 -31.03 7.07
N THR A 355 20.81 -31.40 6.62
CA THR A 355 21.78 -32.14 7.42
C THR A 355 22.77 -31.16 8.06
N LEU A 356 22.75 -31.10 9.39
CA LEU A 356 23.75 -30.40 10.18
C LEU A 356 24.87 -31.37 10.54
N ASP A 357 26.09 -31.03 10.13
CA ASP A 357 27.31 -31.76 10.49
C ASP A 357 27.85 -31.20 11.81
N ILE A 358 27.51 -31.87 12.91
CA ILE A 358 27.78 -31.38 14.27
C ILE A 358 29.30 -31.27 14.49
N SER A 359 30.08 -32.18 13.87
CA SER A 359 31.54 -32.20 13.95
C SER A 359 32.20 -30.92 13.41
N LYS A 360 31.53 -30.20 12.52
CA LYS A 360 32.05 -28.98 11.86
C LYS A 360 31.50 -27.68 12.40
N MET A 361 30.38 -27.72 13.13
CA MET A 361 29.64 -26.51 13.53
C MET A 361 29.87 -26.11 14.98
N CYS A 362 30.41 -27.01 15.81
CA CYS A 362 30.40 -26.83 17.25
C CYS A 362 31.75 -27.20 17.88
N ASN A 363 32.37 -26.28 18.63
CA ASN A 363 33.37 -26.59 19.67
C ASN A 363 32.69 -27.23 20.90
N ILE A 364 31.61 -27.97 20.69
CA ILE A 364 30.95 -28.75 21.72
C ILE A 364 31.72 -30.07 21.75
N GLY A 365 32.06 -30.58 22.94
CA GLY A 365 32.77 -31.85 23.10
C GLY A 365 32.08 -33.03 22.41
N SER A 366 32.69 -34.22 22.46
CA SER A 366 32.27 -35.44 21.74
C SER A 366 30.74 -35.58 21.58
N PRO A 367 30.18 -35.24 20.40
CA PRO A 367 28.74 -35.23 20.21
C PRO A 367 28.19 -36.66 20.21
N VAL A 368 26.92 -36.81 20.61
CA VAL A 368 26.22 -38.11 20.66
C VAL A 368 25.94 -38.66 19.25
N THR A 369 25.88 -37.79 18.24
CA THR A 369 25.73 -38.13 16.81
C THR A 369 26.57 -37.19 15.96
N ASP A 370 27.07 -37.67 14.82
CA ASP A 370 27.85 -36.85 13.88
C ASP A 370 26.96 -35.98 12.96
N LYS A 371 25.69 -36.37 12.79
CA LYS A 371 24.74 -35.72 11.88
C LYS A 371 23.35 -35.60 12.51
N LEU A 372 22.79 -34.41 12.44
CA LEU A 372 21.39 -34.13 12.76
C LEU A 372 20.65 -33.77 11.48
N GLN A 373 19.51 -34.39 11.25
CA GLN A 373 18.64 -34.06 10.12
C GLN A 373 17.41 -33.31 10.63
N ILE A 374 17.10 -32.18 9.99
CA ILE A 374 15.95 -31.35 10.35
C ILE A 374 15.06 -31.25 9.10
N PRO A 375 13.79 -31.66 9.18
CA PRO A 375 12.86 -31.47 8.07
C PRO A 375 12.54 -29.97 7.93
N VAL A 376 12.60 -29.49 6.69
CA VAL A 376 12.26 -28.11 6.33
C VAL A 376 11.34 -28.13 5.13
N THR A 377 10.13 -27.60 5.31
CA THR A 377 9.18 -27.42 4.22
C THR A 377 9.30 -26.03 3.62
N GLN A 378 9.52 -25.99 2.32
CA GLN A 378 9.34 -24.78 1.52
C GLN A 378 7.92 -24.75 0.97
N ALA A 379 7.22 -23.64 1.18
CA ALA A 379 5.93 -23.36 0.58
C ALA A 379 6.04 -22.22 -0.43
N VAL A 380 5.31 -22.34 -1.54
CA VAL A 380 5.07 -21.26 -2.51
C VAL A 380 3.59 -20.91 -2.45
N ILE A 381 3.31 -19.63 -2.18
CA ILE A 381 1.96 -19.10 -1.96
C ILE A 381 1.78 -17.87 -2.84
N TYR A 382 0.63 -17.77 -3.51
CA TYR A 382 0.33 -16.71 -4.45
C TYR A 382 -0.72 -15.76 -3.87
N GLY A 383 -0.43 -14.46 -3.91
CA GLY A 383 -1.32 -13.41 -3.41
C GLY A 383 -1.57 -12.33 -4.45
N TRP A 384 -2.79 -12.24 -4.96
CA TRP A 384 -3.21 -11.18 -5.88
C TRP A 384 -3.61 -9.91 -5.13
N TYR A 385 -3.35 -8.76 -5.76
CA TYR A 385 -3.82 -7.47 -5.26
C TYR A 385 -3.94 -6.44 -6.38
N ASP A 386 -5.04 -5.68 -6.39
CA ASP A 386 -5.16 -4.50 -7.23
C ASP A 386 -4.32 -3.37 -6.61
N ASN A 387 -3.12 -3.15 -7.15
CA ASN A 387 -2.16 -2.20 -6.62
C ASN A 387 -2.61 -0.73 -6.65
N GLU A 388 -3.79 -0.42 -7.18
CA GLU A 388 -4.39 0.92 -7.13
C GLU A 388 -5.74 0.91 -6.38
N LEU A 389 -6.89 0.81 -7.08
CA LEU A 389 -8.21 1.06 -6.52
C LEU A 389 -8.71 -0.07 -5.63
N GLY A 390 -8.82 -1.30 -6.18
CA GLY A 390 -9.50 -2.43 -5.53
C GLY A 390 -8.95 -2.77 -4.15
N SER A 391 -7.63 -2.66 -3.97
CA SER A 391 -6.94 -2.93 -2.70
C SER A 391 -6.39 -1.65 -2.06
N TYR A 392 -5.29 -1.08 -2.59
CA TYR A 392 -4.51 -0.09 -1.84
C TYR A 392 -5.27 1.19 -1.47
N THR A 393 -5.98 1.79 -2.43
CA THR A 393 -6.75 3.01 -2.20
C THR A 393 -7.89 2.77 -1.21
N ASN A 394 -8.56 1.62 -1.27
CA ASN A 394 -9.63 1.29 -0.33
C ASN A 394 -9.10 1.13 1.09
N MET A 395 -7.97 0.44 1.26
CA MET A 395 -7.29 0.29 2.55
C MET A 395 -6.84 1.65 3.12
N LEU A 396 -6.30 2.52 2.27
CA LEU A 396 -5.96 3.90 2.65
C LEU A 396 -7.22 4.70 3.03
N GLY A 397 -8.33 4.48 2.33
CA GLY A 397 -9.62 5.10 2.61
C GLY A 397 -10.18 4.68 3.97
N ASP A 398 -10.12 3.39 4.30
CA ASP A 398 -10.51 2.86 5.62
C ASP A 398 -9.64 3.44 6.74
N LEU A 399 -8.32 3.52 6.53
CA LEU A 399 -7.41 4.17 7.47
C LEU A 399 -7.74 5.66 7.62
N THR A 400 -8.08 6.34 6.54
CA THR A 400 -8.48 7.76 6.54
C THR A 400 -9.75 7.95 7.37
N VAL A 401 -10.76 7.09 7.20
CA VAL A 401 -12.01 7.12 7.98
C VAL A 401 -11.73 6.85 9.47
N LYS A 402 -10.92 5.83 9.79
CA LYS A 402 -10.51 5.53 11.18
C LYS A 402 -9.85 6.74 11.85
N VAL A 403 -8.83 7.33 11.20
CA VAL A 403 -8.13 8.50 11.73
C VAL A 403 -9.05 9.72 11.82
N SER A 404 -10.04 9.86 10.92
CA SER A 404 -10.97 10.99 10.95
C SER A 404 -11.84 11.03 12.20
N GLY A 405 -12.18 9.87 12.78
CA GLY A 405 -12.98 9.78 14.01
C GLY A 405 -12.29 10.34 15.25
N ASP A 406 -10.95 10.47 15.21
CA ASP A 406 -10.17 11.12 16.26
C ASP A 406 -9.90 12.61 15.97
N VAL A 407 -10.20 13.07 14.75
CA VAL A 407 -9.94 14.44 14.30
C VAL A 407 -11.18 15.31 14.46
N TYR A 408 -12.33 14.85 13.97
CA TYR A 408 -13.59 15.58 13.89
C TYR A 408 -14.59 15.10 14.93
#